data_AF-A0AAP5LM42-F1
#
_entry.id   AF-A0AAP5LM42-F1
#
_cell.length_a   1.000
_cell.length_b   1.000
_cell.length_c   1.000
_cell.angle_alpha   90.00
_cell.angle_beta   90.00
_cell.angle_gamma   90.00
#
_symmetry.space_group_name_H-M   'P 1'
#
loop_
_entity.id
_entity.type
_entity.pdbx_description
1 polymer ?
#
loop_
_entity_poly.entity_id
_entity_poly.type
_entity_poly.pdbx_seq_one_letter_code
_entity_poly.pdbx_strand_id
1 'polypeptide(L)'
;MSDLMKMEFEIKAFGLEGHEGYSEAYRQNEIVRTKLVSRDTTLGEVEEVIKELMAEIRQEFIQPPEYVNAKVVLRVKSENGELKYLG
;
A
#
# COMPACT_ATOMS: atom_id res chain seq x y z
N MET A 1 -14.41 -13.14 -20.41
CA MET A 1 -14.04 -11.78 -19.96
C MET A 1 -13.34 -11.96 -18.64
N SER A 2 -12.11 -11.46 -18.47
CA SER A 2 -11.43 -11.60 -17.19
C SER A 2 -12.13 -10.70 -16.19
N ASP A 3 -12.75 -11.28 -15.17
CA ASP A 3 -13.31 -10.53 -14.05
C ASP A 3 -12.15 -9.98 -13.22
N LEU A 4 -11.61 -8.84 -13.63
CA LEU A 4 -10.55 -8.17 -12.88
C LEU A 4 -11.16 -7.33 -11.76
N MET A 5 -10.45 -7.27 -10.65
CA MET A 5 -10.75 -6.40 -9.52
C MET A 5 -9.72 -5.30 -9.45
N LYS A 6 -10.18 -4.09 -9.13
CA LYS A 6 -9.30 -2.95 -8.88
C LYS A 6 -8.98 -2.86 -7.39
N MET A 7 -7.71 -3.01 -7.06
CA MET A 7 -7.19 -2.88 -5.69
C MET A 7 -6.24 -1.70 -5.60
N GLU A 8 -6.34 -0.96 -4.51
CA GLU A 8 -5.43 0.12 -4.15
C GLU A 8 -4.60 -0.30 -2.94
N PHE A 9 -3.30 -0.04 -3.02
CA PHE A 9 -2.31 -0.34 -2.01
C PHE A 9 -1.74 0.99 -1.52
N GLU A 10 -1.88 1.25 -0.24
CA GLU A 10 -1.36 2.42 0.47
C GLU A 10 -0.34 1.92 1.50
N ILE A 11 0.94 2.22 1.28
CA ILE A 11 2.03 1.92 2.22
C ILE A 11 2.54 3.23 2.79
N LYS A 12 2.58 3.33 4.13
CA LYS A 12 3.11 4.49 4.85
C LYS A 12 4.25 4.06 5.75
N ALA A 13 5.36 4.75 5.68
CA ALA A 13 6.51 4.53 6.54
C ALA A 13 6.83 5.81 7.30
N PHE A 14 7.17 5.65 8.58
CA PHE A 14 7.49 6.74 9.49
C PHE A 14 8.82 6.44 10.15
N GLY A 15 9.76 7.39 10.08
CA GLY A 15 11.08 7.21 10.64
C GLY A 15 11.68 8.54 11.11
N LEU A 16 12.62 8.43 12.04
CA LEU A 16 13.46 9.55 12.45
C LEU A 16 14.27 10.05 11.25
N GLU A 17 14.28 11.36 11.07
CA GLU A 17 15.13 12.06 10.13
C GLU A 17 16.11 12.91 10.93
N GLY A 18 17.40 12.74 10.67
CA GLY A 18 18.41 13.61 11.27
C GLY A 18 18.32 14.99 10.63
N HIS A 19 17.97 16.03 11.39
CA HIS A 19 17.96 17.41 10.93
C HIS A 19 18.67 18.31 11.93
N GLU A 20 19.59 19.16 11.46
CA GLU A 20 20.27 20.13 12.32
C GLU A 20 19.26 21.10 12.94
N GLY A 21 19.33 21.30 14.26
CA GLY A 21 18.47 22.23 15.00
C GLY A 21 17.18 21.62 15.57
N TYR A 22 16.87 20.35 15.31
CA TYR A 22 15.72 19.66 15.90
C TYR A 22 16.19 18.44 16.70
N SER A 23 15.70 18.31 17.94
CA SER A 23 16.01 17.17 18.81
C SER A 23 15.31 15.89 18.38
N GLU A 24 14.12 16.03 17.77
CA GLU A 24 13.31 14.93 17.24
C GLU A 24 12.64 15.42 15.95
N ALA A 25 13.15 14.98 14.80
CA ALA A 25 12.54 15.22 13.51
C ALA A 25 12.10 13.89 12.91
N TYR A 26 10.89 13.87 12.38
CA TYR A 26 10.27 12.69 11.81
C TYR A 26 9.86 12.95 10.38
N ARG A 27 10.08 11.95 9.53
CA ARG A 27 9.64 11.95 8.15
C ARG A 27 8.65 10.83 7.91
N GLN A 28 7.61 11.15 7.16
CA GLN A 28 6.67 10.20 6.61
C GLN A 28 6.85 10.14 5.10
N ASN A 29 7.00 8.94 4.57
CA ASN A 29 6.88 8.68 3.13
C ASN A 29 5.65 7.80 2.87
N GLU A 30 5.06 7.93 1.69
CA GLU A 30 3.85 7.21 1.28
C GLU A 30 3.98 6.69 -0.16
N ILE A 31 3.55 5.45 -0.38
CA ILE A 31 3.34 4.87 -1.71
C ILE A 31 1.85 4.56 -1.85
N VAL A 32 1.21 5.15 -2.85
CA VAL A 32 -0.16 4.79 -3.27
C VAL A 32 -0.13 4.25 -4.68
N ARG A 33 -0.53 2.99 -4.86
CA ARG A 33 -0.58 2.33 -6.18
C ARG A 33 -1.87 1.59 -6.37
N THR A 34 -2.29 1.49 -7.62
CA THR A 34 -3.46 0.71 -8.02
C THR A 34 -3.03 -0.45 -8.90
N LYS A 35 -3.62 -1.63 -8.70
CA LYS A 35 -3.40 -2.82 -9.51
C LYS A 35 -4.73 -3.45 -9.89
N LEU A 36 -4.83 -3.91 -11.14
CA LEU A 36 -5.88 -4.82 -11.57
C LEU A 36 -5.42 -6.24 -11.26
N VAL A 37 -6.24 -7.00 -10.56
CA VAL A 37 -5.94 -8.38 -10.14
C VAL A 37 -7.08 -9.32 -10.52
N SER A 38 -6.81 -10.63 -10.57
CA SER A 38 -7.88 -11.62 -10.77
C SER A 38 -8.79 -11.66 -9.54
N ARG A 39 -10.07 -12.02 -9.72
CA ARG A 39 -10.96 -12.39 -8.60
C ARG A 39 -10.47 -13.56 -7.78
N ASP A 40 -9.62 -14.41 -8.36
CA ASP A 40 -9.01 -15.55 -7.68
C ASP A 40 -7.78 -15.19 -6.86
N THR A 41 -7.37 -13.91 -6.87
CA THR A 41 -6.21 -13.44 -6.11
C THR A 41 -6.41 -13.71 -4.61
N THR A 42 -5.47 -14.45 -4.06
CA THR A 42 -5.46 -14.89 -2.67
C THR A 42 -4.86 -13.83 -1.74
N LEU A 43 -5.10 -13.96 -0.44
CA LEU A 43 -4.47 -13.09 0.55
C LEU A 43 -2.93 -13.18 0.48
N GLY A 44 -2.37 -14.38 0.24
CA GLY A 44 -0.92 -14.56 0.13
C GLY A 44 -0.32 -13.77 -1.04
N GLU A 45 -0.99 -13.72 -2.18
CA GLU A 45 -0.54 -12.90 -3.32
C GLU A 45 -0.65 -11.39 -3.03
N VAL A 46 -1.67 -10.98 -2.27
CA VAL A 46 -1.78 -9.58 -1.79
C VAL A 46 -0.64 -9.25 -0.82
N GLU A 47 -0.29 -10.17 0.07
CA GLU A 47 0.84 -10.01 0.99
C GLU A 47 2.18 -9.88 0.28
N GLU A 48 2.42 -10.63 -0.80
CA GLU A 48 3.64 -10.47 -1.61
C GLU A 48 3.74 -9.07 -2.22
N VAL A 49 2.64 -8.53 -2.77
CA VAL A 49 2.61 -7.14 -3.26
C VAL A 49 2.89 -6.15 -2.13
N ILE A 50 2.31 -6.37 -0.94
CA ILE A 50 2.58 -5.52 0.23
C ILE A 50 4.07 -5.59 0.61
N LYS A 51 4.67 -6.79 0.67
CA LYS A 51 6.08 -6.98 1.01
C LYS A 51 7.00 -6.27 0.02
N GLU A 52 6.70 -6.36 -1.27
CA GLU A 52 7.43 -5.63 -2.32
C GLU A 52 7.40 -4.11 -2.08
N LEU A 53 6.20 -3.54 -1.87
CA LEU A 53 6.05 -2.10 -1.64
C LEU A 53 6.64 -1.64 -0.29
N MET A 54 6.61 -2.50 0.73
CA MET A 54 7.28 -2.24 2.01
C MET A 54 8.80 -2.26 1.86
N ALA A 55 9.35 -3.16 1.05
CA ALA A 55 10.78 -3.17 0.75
C ALA A 55 11.18 -1.91 -0.02
N GLU A 56 10.37 -1.48 -0.99
CA GLU A 56 10.58 -0.26 -1.75
C GLU A 56 10.59 0.98 -0.86
N ILE A 57 9.55 1.21 -0.04
CA ILE A 57 9.47 2.42 0.78
C ILE A 57 10.59 2.52 1.82
N ARG A 58 11.14 1.38 2.27
CA ARG A 58 12.25 1.36 3.23
C ARG A 58 13.56 1.87 2.62
N GLN A 59 13.72 1.79 1.30
CA GLN A 59 14.91 2.31 0.61
C GLN A 59 14.95 3.84 0.58
N GLU A 60 13.82 4.50 0.83
CA GLU A 60 13.69 5.96 0.89
C GLU A 60 14.16 6.58 2.22
N PHE A 61 14.56 5.75 3.19
CA PHE A 61 15.06 6.21 4.49
C PHE A 61 16.52 5.82 4.70
N ILE A 62 17.30 6.74 5.28
CA ILE A 62 18.70 6.48 5.65
C ILE A 62 18.77 5.46 6.79
N GLN A 63 17.83 5.55 7.75
CA GLN A 63 17.68 4.60 8.84
C GLN A 63 16.35 3.85 8.70
N PRO A 64 16.23 2.60 9.17
CA PRO A 64 14.97 1.88 9.09
C PRO A 64 13.82 2.69 9.74
N PRO A 65 12.66 2.80 9.07
CA PRO A 65 11.50 3.44 9.67
C PRO A 65 11.05 2.67 10.92
N GLU A 66 10.61 3.40 11.94
CA GLU A 66 10.12 2.85 13.21
C GLU A 66 8.91 1.95 12.99
N TYR A 67 8.01 2.35 12.09
CA TYR A 67 6.88 1.54 11.69
C TYR A 67 6.52 1.75 10.23
N VAL A 68 5.96 0.69 9.64
CA VAL A 68 5.44 0.68 8.27
C VAL A 68 4.04 0.08 8.30
N ASN A 69 3.08 0.82 7.79
CA ASN A 69 1.68 0.43 7.72
C ASN A 69 1.31 0.10 6.28
N ALA A 70 0.50 -0.94 6.10
CA ALA A 70 -0.11 -1.27 4.82
C ALA A 70 -1.63 -1.22 4.94
N LYS A 71 -2.26 -0.59 3.94
CA LYS A 71 -3.71 -0.58 3.77
C LYS A 71 -4.03 -0.98 2.34
N VAL A 72 -5.00 -1.88 2.21
CA VAL A 72 -5.46 -2.37 0.92
C VAL A 72 -6.96 -2.09 0.80
N VAL A 73 -7.35 -1.49 -0.32
CA VAL A 73 -8.74 -1.10 -0.60
C VAL A 73 -9.20 -1.78 -1.88
N LEU A 74 -10.23 -2.61 -1.78
CA LEU A 74 -10.95 -3.13 -2.93
C LEU A 74 -11.93 -2.07 -3.44
N ARG A 75 -11.83 -1.69 -4.71
CA ARG A 75 -12.71 -0.72 -5.35
C ARG A 75 -13.84 -1.45 -6.09
N VAL A 76 -15.05 -1.35 -5.54
CA VAL A 76 -16.29 -1.93 -6.09
C VAL A 76 -17.39 -0.87 -6.13
N LYS A 77 -18.37 -1.05 -7.00
CA LYS A 77 -19.63 -0.30 -7.01
C LYS A 77 -20.78 -1.25 -6.69
N SER A 78 -21.83 -0.75 -6.03
CA SER A 78 -23.08 -1.48 -5.89
C SER A 78 -24.04 -1.08 -7.01
N GLU A 79 -24.57 -2.06 -7.74
CA GLU A 79 -25.63 -1.86 -8.74
C GLU A 79 -26.71 -2.89 -8.50
N ASN A 80 -27.96 -2.45 -8.25
CA ASN A 80 -29.11 -3.31 -7.97
C ASN A 80 -28.90 -4.32 -6.81
N GLY A 81 -28.09 -3.94 -5.81
CA GLY A 81 -27.77 -4.82 -4.67
C GLY A 81 -26.63 -5.82 -4.94
N GLU A 82 -26.07 -5.82 -6.15
CA GLU A 82 -24.92 -6.65 -6.51
C GLU A 82 -23.63 -5.83 -6.49
N LEU A 83 -22.52 -6.47 -6.10
CA LEU A 83 -21.18 -5.88 -6.20
C LEU A 83 -20.66 -6.02 -7.62
N LYS A 84 -20.28 -4.90 -8.24
CA LYS A 84 -19.54 -4.88 -9.50
C LYS A 84 -18.11 -4.40 -9.27
N TYR A 85 -17.17 -5.19 -9.75
CA TYR A 85 -15.75 -4.88 -9.71
C TYR A 85 -15.39 -3.84 -10.78
N LEU A 86 -14.44 -2.97 -10.46
CA LEU A 86 -14.04 -1.83 -11.31
C LEU A 86 -12.77 -2.10 -12.13
N GLY A 87 -12.59 -3.34 -12.61
CA GLY A 87 -11.40 -3.80 -13.35
C GLY A 87 -11.69 -4.29 -14.76
#